data_AF-A0AAP5QFE3-F1
#
_entry.id   AF-A0AAP5QFE3-F1
#
_cell.length_a   1.000
_cell.length_b   1.000
_cell.length_c   1.000
_cell.angle_alpha   90.00
_cell.angle_beta   90.00
_cell.angle_gamma   90.00
#
_symmetry.space_group_name_H-M   'P 1'
#
loop_
_entity.id
_entity.type
_entity.pdbx_description
1 polymer ?
#
loop_
_entity_poly.entity_id
_entity_poly.type
_entity_poly.pdbx_seq_one_letter_code
_entity_poly.pdbx_strand_id
1 'polypeptide(L)'
;MAAKRTPSAAAAPEVVKPPRQRDRERTLTELQLALIRLQRASKKVSIAAVAKEAKVTPALVHNTYPDFAEQVRALVNKSTRAQRDDKHQALQLQRTANTRLYKVIADQNKEIVDLASVNEALRAEIRVLKGMVEGKVLTAAFGRKNE
;
A
#
# COMPACT_ATOMS: atom_id res chain seq x y z
N MET A 1 64.71 -23.53 -26.29
CA MET A 1 63.33 -24.04 -26.32
C MET A 1 62.37 -22.87 -26.44
N ALA A 2 61.76 -22.70 -27.61
CA ALA A 2 60.87 -21.59 -27.95
C ALA A 2 59.42 -22.00 -27.69
N ALA A 3 58.74 -21.34 -26.74
CA ALA A 3 57.32 -21.50 -26.51
C ALA A 3 56.55 -20.40 -27.24
N LYS A 4 55.74 -20.85 -28.21
CA LYS A 4 54.93 -20.07 -29.14
C LYS A 4 53.93 -19.17 -28.41
N ARG A 5 53.94 -17.87 -28.74
CA ARG A 5 52.81 -16.97 -28.50
C ARG A 5 51.76 -17.24 -29.57
N THR A 6 50.59 -17.71 -29.17
CA THR A 6 49.39 -17.73 -30.02
C THR A 6 48.81 -16.31 -30.10
N PRO A 7 48.43 -15.81 -31.28
CA PRO A 7 47.79 -14.51 -31.41
C PRO A 7 46.30 -14.65 -31.04
N SER A 8 45.88 -13.91 -30.01
CA SER A 8 44.47 -13.73 -29.66
C SER A 8 43.75 -13.06 -30.82
N ALA A 9 42.68 -13.70 -31.27
CA ALA A 9 41.81 -13.28 -32.36
C ALA A 9 41.38 -11.80 -32.24
N ALA A 10 41.46 -11.11 -33.37
CA ALA A 10 41.07 -9.73 -33.57
C ALA A 10 39.60 -9.52 -33.17
N ALA A 11 39.38 -8.66 -32.18
CA ALA A 11 38.09 -8.06 -31.90
C ALA A 11 37.69 -7.21 -33.11
N ALA A 12 36.51 -7.48 -33.66
CA ALA A 12 35.92 -6.73 -34.75
C ALA A 12 35.83 -5.23 -34.41
N PRO A 13 36.03 -4.32 -35.38
CA PRO A 13 35.94 -2.90 -35.12
C PRO A 13 34.49 -2.52 -34.76
N GLU A 14 34.30 -1.98 -33.56
CA GLU A 14 33.08 -1.27 -33.20
C GLU A 14 32.86 -0.17 -34.24
N VAL A 15 31.74 -0.25 -34.96
CA VAL A 15 31.34 0.74 -35.96
C VAL A 15 31.08 2.06 -35.24
N VAL A 16 32.11 2.92 -35.22
CA VAL A 16 32.02 4.28 -34.67
C VAL A 16 31.08 5.07 -35.58
N LYS A 17 29.81 5.15 -35.15
CA LYS A 17 28.81 6.01 -35.78
C LYS A 17 29.33 7.46 -35.74
N PRO A 18 29.20 8.23 -36.84
CA PRO A 18 29.70 9.59 -36.88
C PRO A 18 29.06 10.43 -35.75
N PRO A 19 29.78 11.43 -35.21
CA PRO A 19 29.25 12.29 -34.17
C PRO A 19 27.96 12.94 -34.67
N ARG A 20 26.85 12.69 -33.96
CA ARG A 20 25.53 13.28 -34.26
C ARG A 20 25.67 14.80 -34.44
N GLN A 21 25.18 15.33 -35.55
CA GLN A 21 25.02 16.78 -35.72
C GLN A 21 24.11 17.31 -34.60
N ARG A 22 24.54 18.41 -33.97
CA ARG A 22 23.91 18.96 -32.76
C ARG A 22 22.66 19.74 -33.13
N ASP A 23 21.55 19.03 -33.28
CA ASP A 23 20.25 19.64 -33.57
C ASP A 23 19.40 19.73 -32.30
N ARG A 24 19.14 20.97 -31.85
CA ARG A 24 18.38 21.21 -30.60
C ARG A 24 16.93 20.76 -30.69
N GLU A 25 16.30 20.91 -31.85
CA GLU A 25 14.88 20.57 -32.06
C GLU A 25 14.67 19.05 -32.17
N ARG A 26 15.60 18.34 -32.83
CA ARG A 26 15.57 16.87 -32.93
C ARG A 26 15.74 16.22 -31.55
N THR A 27 16.62 16.77 -30.72
CA THR A 27 16.82 16.27 -29.35
C THR A 27 15.62 16.58 -28.44
N LEU A 28 14.97 17.73 -28.60
CA LEU A 28 13.71 18.02 -27.90
C LEU A 28 12.59 17.06 -28.27
N THR A 29 12.40 16.76 -29.55
CA THR A 29 11.39 15.80 -30.01
C THR A 29 11.70 14.38 -29.52
N GLU A 30 12.97 13.96 -29.52
CA GLU A 30 13.41 12.69 -28.91
C GLU A 30 13.08 12.62 -27.40
N LEU A 31 13.30 13.70 -26.65
CA LEU A 31 12.97 13.79 -25.22
C LEU A 31 11.46 13.73 -24.95
N GLN A 32 10.65 14.42 -25.77
CA GLN A 32 9.19 14.37 -25.67
C GLN A 32 8.66 12.97 -25.99
N LEU A 33 9.19 12.31 -27.02
CA LEU A 33 8.82 10.93 -27.35
C LEU A 33 9.21 9.96 -26.24
N ALA A 34 10.39 10.12 -25.63
CA ALA A 34 10.80 9.34 -24.48
C ALA A 34 9.84 9.52 -23.29
N LEU A 35 9.40 10.76 -23.02
CA LEU A 35 8.41 11.02 -21.97
C LEU A 35 7.09 10.27 -22.21
N ILE A 36 6.57 10.31 -23.44
CA ILE A 36 5.32 9.61 -23.81
C ILE A 36 5.49 8.09 -23.67
N ARG A 37 6.63 7.54 -24.11
CA ARG A 37 6.93 6.11 -23.96
C ARG A 37 6.97 5.68 -22.49
N LEU A 38 7.59 6.50 -21.64
CA LEU A 38 7.70 6.24 -20.22
C LEU A 38 6.34 6.31 -19.49
N GLN A 39 5.48 7.25 -19.92
CA GLN A 39 4.08 7.33 -19.45
C GLN A 39 3.27 6.11 -19.88
N ARG A 40 3.38 5.66 -21.13
CA ARG A 40 2.71 4.44 -21.62
C ARG A 40 3.19 3.17 -20.93
N ALA A 41 4.48 3.12 -20.58
CA ALA A 41 5.07 2.01 -19.85
C ALA A 41 4.68 1.99 -18.36
N SER A 42 3.92 2.98 -17.88
CA SER A 42 3.52 3.13 -16.46
C SER A 42 4.70 3.13 -15.49
N LYS A 43 5.91 3.47 -15.98
CA LYS A 43 7.13 3.48 -15.18
C LYS A 43 7.26 4.83 -14.46
N LYS A 44 8.01 4.84 -13.35
CA LYS A 44 8.27 6.06 -12.58
C LYS A 44 8.89 7.13 -13.48
N VAL A 45 8.11 8.16 -13.79
CA VAL A 45 8.59 9.33 -14.54
C VAL A 45 9.61 10.07 -13.68
N SER A 46 10.82 10.22 -14.20
CA SER A 46 11.88 11.02 -13.58
C SER A 46 12.82 11.51 -14.67
N ILE A 47 13.50 12.62 -14.44
CA ILE A 47 14.41 13.21 -15.44
C ILE A 47 15.53 12.21 -15.81
N ALA A 48 16.03 11.45 -14.84
CA ALA A 48 16.99 10.38 -15.09
C ALA A 48 16.41 9.23 -15.94
N ALA A 49 15.14 8.87 -15.74
CA ALA A 49 14.48 7.83 -16.53
C ALA A 49 14.24 8.29 -17.98
N VAL A 50 13.78 9.53 -18.17
CA VAL A 50 13.58 10.12 -19.50
C VAL A 50 14.91 10.24 -20.25
N ALA A 51 15.97 10.69 -19.58
CA ALA A 51 17.31 10.78 -20.15
C ALA A 51 17.87 9.41 -20.56
N LYS A 52 17.65 8.37 -19.74
CA LYS A 52 18.03 6.98 -20.08
C LYS A 52 17.29 6.46 -21.32
N GLU A 53 15.99 6.73 -21.45
CA GLU A 53 15.24 6.31 -22.65
C GLU A 53 15.65 7.06 -23.92
N ALA A 54 15.93 8.36 -23.81
CA ALA A 54 16.41 9.18 -24.93
C ALA A 54 17.93 9.01 -25.21
N LYS A 55 18.64 8.19 -24.43
CA LYS A 55 20.11 7.97 -24.52
C LYS A 55 20.92 9.26 -24.41
N VAL A 56 20.50 10.16 -23.53
CA VAL A 56 21.15 11.45 -23.27
C VAL A 56 21.61 11.52 -21.83
N THR A 57 22.65 12.31 -21.58
CA THR A 57 23.13 12.52 -20.21
C THR A 57 22.11 13.37 -19.44
N PRO A 58 21.75 13.03 -18.18
CA PRO A 58 20.83 13.83 -17.38
C PRO A 58 21.24 15.30 -17.23
N ALA A 59 22.54 15.57 -17.19
CA ALA A 59 23.11 16.92 -17.15
C ALA A 59 22.69 17.78 -18.36
N LEU A 60 22.54 17.18 -19.55
CA LEU A 60 22.12 17.91 -20.75
C LEU A 60 20.67 18.40 -20.61
N VAL A 61 19.79 17.58 -20.02
CA VAL A 61 18.38 17.95 -19.81
C VAL A 61 18.28 19.12 -18.83
N HIS A 62 19.03 19.08 -17.72
CA HIS A 62 19.00 20.14 -16.72
C HIS A 62 19.65 21.45 -17.18
N ASN A 63 20.74 21.39 -17.94
CA ASN A 63 21.51 22.58 -18.32
C ASN A 63 21.06 23.21 -19.64
N THR A 64 20.68 22.38 -20.62
CA THR A 64 20.34 22.86 -21.97
C THR A 64 18.84 23.01 -22.18
N TYR A 65 18.02 22.28 -21.41
CA TYR A 65 16.56 22.27 -21.55
C TYR A 65 15.83 22.42 -20.20
N PRO A 66 16.03 23.55 -19.49
CA PRO A 66 15.41 23.79 -18.19
C PRO A 66 13.88 23.72 -18.25
N ASP A 67 13.25 24.29 -19.28
CA ASP A 67 11.79 24.32 -19.44
C ASP A 67 11.19 22.91 -19.51
N PHE A 68 11.82 22.02 -20.27
CA PHE A 68 11.39 20.61 -20.36
C PHE A 68 11.59 19.90 -19.02
N ALA A 69 12.69 20.16 -18.32
CA ALA A 69 12.95 19.60 -17.00
C ALA A 69 11.89 20.05 -15.97
N GLU A 70 11.43 21.30 -16.03
CA GLU A 70 10.34 21.81 -15.19
C GLU A 70 9.01 21.13 -15.49
N GLN A 71 8.67 20.98 -16.77
CA GLN A 71 7.46 20.25 -17.18
C GLN A 71 7.45 18.81 -16.63
N VAL A 72 8.58 18.10 -16.74
CA VAL A 72 8.72 16.75 -16.16
C VAL A 72 8.52 16.77 -14.65
N ARG A 73 9.13 17.72 -13.94
CA ARG A 73 8.97 17.83 -12.48
C ARG A 73 7.54 18.15 -12.07
N ALA A 74 6.86 19.03 -12.79
CA ALA A 74 5.46 19.36 -12.53
C ALA A 74 4.55 18.14 -12.66
N LEU A 75 4.75 17.32 -13.71
CA LEU A 75 4.01 16.07 -13.92
C LEU A 75 4.28 15.04 -12.81
N VAL A 76 5.53 14.91 -12.36
CA VAL A 76 5.90 14.01 -11.26
C VAL A 76 5.32 14.49 -9.93
N ASN A 77 5.36 15.79 -9.66
CA ASN A 77 4.83 16.36 -8.43
C ASN A 77 3.30 16.24 -8.35
N LYS A 78 2.59 16.41 -9.48
CA LYS A 78 1.14 16.24 -9.52
C LYS A 78 0.72 14.79 -9.31
N SER A 79 1.40 13.84 -9.96
CA SER A 79 1.10 12.41 -9.79
C SER A 79 1.44 11.90 -8.38
N THR A 80 2.53 12.37 -7.78
CA THR A 80 2.89 12.00 -6.40
C THR A 80 1.94 12.57 -5.36
N ARG A 81 1.40 13.78 -5.56
CA ARG A 81 0.35 14.34 -4.70
C ARG A 81 -0.93 13.52 -4.79
N ALA A 82 -1.42 13.26 -6.01
CA ALA A 82 -2.61 12.43 -6.22
C ALA A 82 -2.48 11.04 -5.56
N GLN A 83 -1.37 10.33 -5.82
CA GLN A 83 -1.12 9.03 -5.19
C GLN A 83 -1.07 9.08 -3.66
N ARG A 84 -0.57 10.18 -3.08
CA ARG A 84 -0.52 10.35 -1.63
C ARG A 84 -1.93 10.58 -1.08
N ASP A 85 -2.70 11.43 -1.73
CA ASP A 85 -4.06 11.77 -1.30
C ASP A 85 -4.97 10.52 -1.38
N ASP A 86 -4.88 9.75 -2.47
CA ASP A 86 -5.61 8.48 -2.64
C ASP A 86 -5.27 7.49 -1.51
N LYS A 87 -3.98 7.34 -1.18
CA LYS A 87 -3.53 6.47 -0.09
C LYS A 87 -4.02 6.96 1.27
N HIS A 88 -3.99 8.28 1.51
CA HIS A 88 -4.50 8.86 2.75
C HIS A 88 -6.01 8.66 2.89
N GLN A 89 -6.77 8.86 1.82
CA GLN A 89 -8.21 8.60 1.82
C GLN A 89 -8.51 7.13 2.09
N ALA A 90 -7.83 6.20 1.40
CA ALA A 90 -7.98 4.77 1.63
C ALA A 90 -7.68 4.39 3.09
N LEU A 91 -6.60 4.93 3.65
CA LEU A 91 -6.21 4.69 5.05
C LEU A 91 -7.23 5.27 6.05
N GLN A 92 -7.80 6.44 5.78
CA GLN A 92 -8.86 7.01 6.60
C GLN A 92 -10.14 6.17 6.56
N LEU A 93 -10.56 5.71 5.37
CA LEU A 93 -11.71 4.82 5.22
C LEU A 93 -11.51 3.52 6.03
N GLN A 94 -10.34 2.90 5.93
CA GLN A 94 -10.04 1.69 6.71
C GLN A 94 -10.02 1.95 8.22
N ARG A 95 -9.45 3.08 8.67
CA ARG A 95 -9.47 3.45 10.10
C ARG A 95 -10.89 3.66 10.61
N THR A 96 -11.74 4.37 9.87
CA THR A 96 -13.13 4.59 10.27
C THR A 96 -13.93 3.29 10.32
N ALA A 97 -13.71 2.38 9.37
CA ALA A 97 -14.31 1.05 9.38
C ALA A 97 -13.86 0.25 10.61
N ASN A 98 -12.56 0.20 10.89
CA ASN A 98 -12.04 -0.49 12.07
C ASN A 98 -12.60 0.07 13.37
N THR A 99 -12.67 1.40 13.53
CA THR A 99 -13.28 2.02 14.71
C THR A 99 -14.74 1.61 14.88
N ARG A 100 -15.51 1.50 13.79
CA ARG A 100 -16.89 0.99 13.85
C ARG A 100 -16.94 -0.47 14.26
N LEU A 101 -16.09 -1.33 13.70
CA LEU A 101 -16.01 -2.74 14.07
C LEU A 101 -15.66 -2.93 15.55
N TYR A 102 -14.69 -2.17 16.08
CA TYR A 102 -14.35 -2.24 17.49
C TYR A 102 -15.50 -1.82 18.41
N LYS A 103 -16.31 -0.82 18.01
CA LYS A 103 -17.51 -0.45 18.75
C LYS A 103 -18.54 -1.58 18.76
N VAL A 104 -18.81 -2.18 17.59
CA VAL A 104 -19.73 -3.32 17.49
C VAL A 104 -19.28 -4.49 18.34
N ILE A 105 -17.99 -4.84 18.31
CA ILE A 105 -17.44 -5.91 19.16
C ILE A 105 -17.61 -5.56 20.64
N ALA A 106 -17.34 -4.32 21.03
CA ALA A 106 -17.49 -3.90 22.42
C ALA A 106 -18.94 -3.99 22.89
N ASP A 107 -19.91 -3.61 22.06
CA ASP A 107 -21.33 -3.66 22.40
C ASP A 107 -21.84 -5.12 22.43
N GLN A 108 -21.46 -5.95 21.46
CA GLN A 108 -21.77 -7.38 21.46
C GLN A 108 -21.20 -8.10 22.69
N ASN A 109 -19.98 -7.75 23.12
CA ASN A 109 -19.39 -8.34 24.31
C ASN A 109 -20.16 -7.96 25.58
N LYS A 110 -20.70 -6.74 25.67
CA LYS A 110 -21.58 -6.36 26.79
C LYS A 110 -22.86 -7.19 26.79
N GLU A 111 -23.51 -7.33 25.64
CA GLU A 111 -24.72 -8.14 25.49
C GLU A 111 -24.47 -9.61 25.88
N ILE A 112 -23.33 -10.18 25.48
CA ILE A 112 -22.94 -11.55 25.86
C ILE A 112 -22.77 -11.67 27.38
N VAL A 113 -22.13 -10.69 28.04
CA VAL A 113 -21.95 -10.69 29.50
C VAL A 113 -23.29 -10.59 30.22
N ASP A 114 -24.18 -9.71 29.76
CA ASP A 114 -25.51 -9.54 30.34
C ASP A 114 -26.34 -10.82 30.20
N LEU A 115 -26.34 -11.42 29.00
CA LEU A 115 -27.00 -12.70 28.75
C LEU A 115 -26.41 -13.83 29.58
N ALA A 116 -25.08 -13.87 29.76
CA ALA A 116 -24.43 -14.88 30.59
C ALA A 116 -24.86 -14.75 32.07
N SER A 117 -24.95 -13.52 32.59
CA SER A 117 -25.43 -13.26 33.95
C SER A 117 -26.87 -13.75 34.16
N VAL A 118 -27.78 -13.40 33.23
CA VAL A 118 -29.18 -13.86 33.27
C VAL A 118 -29.25 -15.38 33.17
N ASN A 119 -28.48 -15.98 32.26
CA ASN A 119 -28.45 -17.43 32.09
C ASN A 119 -27.94 -18.15 33.35
N GLU A 120 -26.94 -17.61 34.04
CA GLU A 120 -26.46 -18.18 35.30
C GLU A 120 -27.52 -18.09 36.42
N ALA A 121 -28.23 -16.96 36.52
CA ALA A 121 -29.35 -16.82 37.45
C ALA A 121 -30.45 -17.86 37.18
N LEU A 122 -30.87 -17.99 35.92
CA LEU A 122 -31.87 -18.98 35.51
C LEU A 122 -31.40 -20.42 35.75
N ARG A 123 -30.11 -20.73 35.52
CA ARG A 123 -29.53 -22.04 35.83
C ARG A 123 -29.58 -22.35 37.31
N ALA A 124 -29.36 -21.36 38.17
CA ALA A 124 -29.49 -21.52 39.62
C ALA A 124 -30.94 -21.81 40.01
N GLU A 125 -31.91 -21.06 39.48
CA GLU A 125 -33.34 -21.30 39.71
C GLU A 125 -33.78 -22.69 39.24
N ILE A 126 -33.38 -23.09 38.03
CA ILE A 126 -33.69 -24.43 37.50
C ILE A 126 -33.10 -25.52 38.39
N ARG A 127 -31.88 -25.33 38.90
CA ARG A 127 -31.24 -26.31 39.81
C ARG A 127 -32.04 -26.45 41.11
N VAL A 128 -32.50 -25.34 41.68
CA VAL A 128 -33.34 -25.32 42.87
C VAL A 128 -34.66 -26.04 42.61
N LEU A 129 -35.36 -25.71 41.52
CA LEU A 129 -36.63 -26.33 41.14
C LEU A 129 -36.47 -27.84 40.89
N LYS A 130 -35.42 -28.27 40.18
CA LYS A 130 -35.11 -29.69 39.98
C LYS A 130 -34.84 -30.40 41.31
N GLY A 131 -34.10 -29.77 42.22
CA GLY A 131 -33.87 -30.29 43.57
C GLY A 131 -35.15 -30.47 44.39
N MET A 132 -36.14 -29.58 44.22
CA MET A 132 -37.47 -29.71 44.82
C MET A 132 -38.24 -30.89 44.23
N VAL A 133 -38.26 -31.02 42.90
CA VAL A 133 -38.98 -32.12 42.20
C VAL A 133 -38.36 -33.48 42.53
N GLU A 134 -37.03 -33.58 42.63
CA GLU A 134 -36.33 -34.80 43.02
C GLU A 134 -36.43 -35.11 44.53
N GLY A 135 -37.10 -34.28 45.33
CA GLY A 135 -37.29 -34.46 46.76
C GLY A 135 -36.03 -34.26 47.61
N LYS A 136 -34.95 -33.73 47.01
CA LYS A 136 -33.66 -33.47 47.68
C LYS A 136 -33.63 -32.13 48.42
N VAL A 137 -34.55 -31.21 48.10
CA VAL A 137 -34.66 -29.88 48.72
C VAL A 137 -36.08 -29.73 49.29
N LEU A 138 -36.18 -29.53 50.61
CA LEU A 138 -37.45 -29.28 51.31
C LEU A 138 -37.72 -27.77 51.38
N THR A 139 -38.86 -27.32 50.85
CA THR A 139 -39.34 -25.94 51.06
C THR A 139 -39.98 -25.82 52.44
N ALA A 140 -39.24 -25.28 53.40
CA ALA A 140 -39.81 -24.85 54.66
C ALA A 140 -40.36 -23.43 54.52
N ALA A 141 -41.66 -23.24 54.77
CA ALA A 141 -42.24 -21.91 54.95
C ALA A 141 -41.74 -21.34 56.29
N PHE A 142 -40.54 -20.76 56.30
CA PHE A 142 -40.13 -19.88 57.40
C PHE A 142 -41.02 -18.64 57.34
N GLY A 143 -42.15 -18.72 58.03
CA GLY A 143 -43.14 -17.67 58.10
C GLY A 143 -42.49 -16.36 58.51
N ARG A 144 -42.71 -15.31 57.72
CA ARG A 144 -42.55 -13.94 58.21
C ARG A 144 -43.49 -13.81 59.40
N LYS A 145 -42.94 -13.61 60.60
CA LYS A 145 -43.73 -13.08 61.71
C LYS A 145 -44.21 -11.70 61.27
N ASN A 146 -45.48 -11.62 60.92
CA ASN A 146 -46.17 -10.35 60.77
C ASN A 146 -46.35 -9.79 62.19
N GLU A 147 -45.88 -8.57 62.43
CA GLU A 147 -46.43 -7.69 63.46
C GLU A 147 -47.61 -6.91 62.87
#